data_AF-A0A921HTS8-F1
#
_entry.id   AF-A0A921HTS8-F1
#
_cell.length_a   1.000
_cell.length_b   1.000
_cell.length_c   1.000
_cell.angle_alpha   90.00
_cell.angle_beta   90.00
_cell.angle_gamma   90.00
#
_symmetry.space_group_name_H-M   'P 1'
#
loop_
_entity.id
_entity.type
_entity.pdbx_description
1 polymer ?
#
loop_
_entity_poly.entity_id
_entity_poly.type
_entity_poly.pdbx_seq_one_letter_code
_entity_poly.pdbx_strand_id
1 'polypeptide(L)'
;MNFNIDNTFALGTYEGSSQATNNKYIVLHETTNIGAEANASYFKHNWATTQTYVQYVIGDGGKIFQVGADGYQAWGAGGYANANSPVQIELARTTDKATFKKDYATFVNFARAKAQEFGIPTTLDAYGNGIKTHKWISDNIWGSHTDPVQSYLEPFWGITQEQLAKDIANGIRDVVEPNKTFTNINNVVTVLNDNIKGYTTYKLDGSANSTTNIAPNTGWISAGIKMINGEPHYLIGKDIYIPQAITTFKGKVLINSDIPVHAVNLKGEVVGANLDGGSAWKYAAVVKVPNVGYCYKIATDMYLPLKYAQGSGFKG
;
A
#
# COMPACT_ATOMS: atom_id res chain seq x y z
N MET A 1 18.74 17.85 -1.49
CA MET A 1 17.28 17.87 -1.76
C MET A 1 16.64 18.61 -0.60
N ASN A 2 15.65 19.47 -0.86
CA ASN A 2 14.86 20.07 0.21
C ASN A 2 13.68 19.13 0.48
N PHE A 3 13.56 18.64 1.70
CA PHE A 3 12.45 17.80 2.14
C PHE A 3 11.40 18.68 2.81
N ASN A 4 10.13 18.52 2.40
CA ASN A 4 9.02 19.17 3.06
C ASN A 4 8.51 18.25 4.17
N ILE A 5 8.90 18.55 5.41
CA ILE A 5 8.56 17.75 6.59
C ILE A 5 7.28 18.32 7.21
N ASP A 6 6.26 17.46 7.32
CA ASP A 6 5.02 17.76 8.02
C ASP A 6 5.20 17.47 9.52
N ASN A 7 4.96 18.47 10.35
CA ASN A 7 5.13 18.42 11.81
C ASN A 7 3.79 18.25 12.56
N THR A 8 2.68 17.99 11.86
CA THR A 8 1.34 17.86 12.46
C THR A 8 1.31 16.81 13.58
N PHE A 9 2.12 15.76 13.49
CA PHE A 9 2.17 14.66 14.47
C PHE A 9 3.45 14.63 15.29
N ALA A 10 4.25 15.70 15.28
CA ALA A 10 5.47 15.78 16.06
C ALA A 10 5.15 15.70 17.57
N LEU A 11 5.93 14.89 18.28
CA LEU A 11 5.90 14.83 19.74
C LEU A 11 6.39 16.15 20.31
N GLY A 12 5.66 16.67 21.29
CA GLY A 12 5.91 17.94 21.93
C GLY A 12 6.88 17.82 23.11
N THR A 13 7.04 18.93 23.82
CA THR A 13 7.78 18.94 25.09
C THR A 13 7.16 17.94 26.06
N TYR A 14 8.00 17.13 26.71
CA TYR A 14 7.61 16.05 27.64
C TYR A 14 6.93 14.83 27.00
N GLU A 15 6.97 14.71 25.67
CA GLU A 15 6.52 13.52 24.96
C GLU A 15 7.70 12.76 24.33
N GLY A 16 7.61 11.43 24.29
CA GLY A 16 8.69 10.57 23.81
C GLY A 16 9.87 10.47 24.78
N SER A 17 11.05 10.15 24.24
CA SER A 17 12.27 9.98 25.03
C SER A 17 13.10 11.26 25.10
N SER A 18 13.64 11.55 26.28
CA SER A 18 14.62 12.61 26.47
C SER A 18 16.08 12.14 26.33
N GLN A 19 16.29 10.85 26.04
CA GLN A 19 17.63 10.26 25.97
C GLN A 19 18.27 10.53 24.61
N ALA A 20 19.49 11.06 24.60
CA ALA A 20 20.27 11.25 23.39
C ALA A 20 20.78 9.91 22.83
N THR A 21 21.04 9.87 21.52
CA THR A 21 21.60 8.70 20.82
C THR A 21 23.09 8.86 20.51
N ASN A 22 23.76 7.74 20.18
CA ASN A 22 25.18 7.71 19.84
C ASN A 22 25.50 7.83 18.33
N ASN A 23 24.51 8.13 17.47
CA ASN A 23 24.71 8.35 16.02
C ASN A 23 25.46 7.23 15.27
N LYS A 24 25.04 5.96 15.45
CA LYS A 24 25.63 4.83 14.70
C LYS A 24 24.78 4.37 13.53
N TYR A 25 23.46 4.45 13.67
CA TYR A 25 22.52 3.84 12.73
C TYR A 25 21.41 4.80 12.30
N ILE A 26 20.98 4.66 11.04
CA ILE A 26 19.63 5.04 10.64
C ILE A 26 18.88 3.72 10.47
N VAL A 27 17.73 3.53 11.11
CA VAL A 27 16.98 2.26 10.99
C VAL A 27 15.80 2.43 10.04
N LEU A 28 15.69 1.49 9.11
CA LEU A 28 14.66 1.40 8.09
C LEU A 28 13.62 0.38 8.49
N HIS A 29 12.35 0.78 8.47
CA HIS A 29 11.18 0.01 8.86
C HIS A 29 10.08 0.06 7.79
N GLU A 30 9.05 -0.77 7.96
CA GLU A 30 7.75 -0.58 7.29
C GLU A 30 6.58 -0.85 8.24
N THR A 31 5.53 -0.03 8.09
CA THR A 31 4.46 0.10 9.11
C THR A 31 3.50 -1.09 9.20
N THR A 32 3.58 -2.06 8.29
CA THR A 32 2.59 -3.12 8.00
C THR A 32 1.21 -2.64 7.52
N ASN A 33 0.93 -1.33 7.66
CA ASN A 33 -0.37 -0.71 7.42
C ASN A 33 -0.29 0.29 6.26
N ILE A 34 -1.44 0.57 5.64
CA ILE A 34 -1.49 1.55 4.56
C ILE A 34 -1.60 2.97 5.12
N GLY A 35 -0.85 3.89 4.50
CA GLY A 35 -1.00 5.33 4.67
C GLY A 35 -0.12 5.92 5.78
N ALA A 36 0.70 6.92 5.44
CA ALA A 36 1.69 7.48 6.36
C ALA A 36 1.05 8.41 7.40
N GLU A 37 0.08 9.23 7.00
CA GLU A 37 -0.63 10.14 7.90
C GLU A 37 -1.32 9.37 9.04
N ALA A 38 -2.00 8.27 8.72
CA ALA A 38 -2.69 7.45 9.69
C ALA A 38 -1.73 6.80 10.69
N ASN A 39 -0.59 6.28 10.22
CA ASN A 39 0.43 5.67 11.08
C ASN A 39 1.14 6.73 11.95
N ALA A 40 1.45 7.90 11.41
CA ALA A 40 2.04 9.00 12.18
C ALA A 40 1.09 9.51 13.28
N SER A 41 -0.18 9.68 12.93
CA SER A 41 -1.24 10.00 13.89
C SER A 41 -1.35 8.93 14.98
N TYR A 42 -1.31 7.65 14.61
CA TYR A 42 -1.34 6.56 15.58
C TYR A 42 -0.19 6.65 16.59
N PHE A 43 1.05 6.82 16.13
CA PHE A 43 2.19 6.97 17.04
C PHE A 43 2.04 8.18 17.98
N LYS A 44 1.65 9.35 17.45
CA LYS A 44 1.43 10.56 18.26
C LYS A 44 0.43 10.35 19.40
N HIS A 45 -0.64 9.62 19.15
CA HIS A 45 -1.70 9.45 20.15
C HIS A 45 -1.51 8.25 21.07
N ASN A 46 -0.59 7.32 20.76
CA ASN A 46 -0.46 6.05 21.47
C ASN A 46 0.95 5.77 22.03
N TRP A 47 1.98 6.57 21.71
CA TRP A 47 3.37 6.30 22.13
C TRP A 47 3.51 6.04 23.64
N ALA A 48 2.75 6.72 24.49
CA ALA A 48 2.85 6.61 25.94
C ALA A 48 2.30 5.27 26.46
N THR A 49 1.29 4.70 25.79
CA THR A 49 0.67 3.43 26.17
C THR A 49 1.34 2.24 25.50
N THR A 50 1.70 2.37 24.23
CA THR A 50 2.31 1.29 23.44
C THR A 50 3.83 1.23 23.59
N GLN A 51 4.44 2.32 24.10
CA GLN A 51 5.89 2.48 24.19
C GLN A 51 6.59 2.23 22.85
N THR A 52 5.98 2.66 21.74
CA THR A 52 6.57 2.57 20.41
C THR A 52 6.26 3.77 19.54
N TYR A 53 7.27 4.22 18.81
CA TYR A 53 7.22 5.23 17.76
C TYR A 53 8.60 5.30 17.08
N VAL A 54 8.67 5.97 15.93
CA VAL A 54 9.90 6.30 15.19
C VAL A 54 10.01 7.81 14.99
N GLN A 55 11.11 8.31 14.42
CA GLN A 55 11.25 9.73 14.09
C GLN A 55 10.37 10.14 12.91
N TYR A 56 10.27 9.30 11.86
CA TYR A 56 9.54 9.67 10.65
C TYR A 56 8.72 8.53 10.08
N VAL A 57 7.55 8.89 9.54
CA VAL A 57 6.73 8.01 8.69
C VAL A 57 6.65 8.62 7.30
N ILE A 58 7.02 7.84 6.27
CA ILE A 58 7.06 8.27 4.87
C ILE A 58 6.02 7.48 4.08
N GLY A 59 5.24 8.17 3.25
CA GLY A 59 4.22 7.56 2.40
C GLY A 59 3.28 8.60 1.81
N ASP A 60 2.10 8.17 1.37
CA ASP A 60 1.05 9.05 0.82
C ASP A 60 1.52 9.93 -0.35
N GLY A 61 2.41 9.39 -1.18
CA GLY A 61 2.94 10.04 -2.39
C GLY A 61 4.23 10.83 -2.14
N GLY A 62 5.08 10.37 -1.22
CA GLY A 62 6.36 10.97 -0.85
C GLY A 62 6.25 12.03 0.25
N LYS A 63 5.15 12.05 1.02
CA LYS A 63 5.05 12.90 2.21
C LYS A 63 5.92 12.32 3.33
N ILE A 64 6.40 13.21 4.19
CA ILE A 64 7.24 12.88 5.34
C ILE A 64 6.57 13.49 6.56
N PHE A 65 6.11 12.66 7.48
CA PHE A 65 5.53 13.08 8.75
C PHE A 65 6.54 12.86 9.86
N GLN A 66 6.88 13.92 10.58
CA GLN A 66 7.70 13.81 11.78
C GLN A 66 6.83 13.37 12.96
N VAL A 67 7.38 12.48 13.78
CA VAL A 67 6.80 12.02 15.05
C VAL A 67 7.82 12.27 16.16
N GLY A 68 8.90 11.49 16.22
CA GLY A 68 10.00 11.72 17.16
C GLY A 68 10.92 12.89 16.77
N ALA A 69 11.67 13.41 17.74
CA ALA A 69 12.76 14.34 17.49
C ALA A 69 14.04 13.61 17.05
N ASP A 70 14.79 14.21 16.14
CA ASP A 70 16.09 13.70 15.71
C ASP A 70 17.10 13.68 16.86
N GLY A 71 17.99 12.69 16.85
CA GLY A 71 19.07 12.58 17.85
C GLY A 71 18.63 12.05 19.21
N TYR A 72 17.32 11.86 19.43
CA TYR A 72 16.75 11.27 20.64
C TYR A 72 16.23 9.86 20.37
N GLN A 73 16.23 9.01 21.40
CA GLN A 73 15.84 7.61 21.26
C GLN A 73 14.36 7.47 20.88
N ALA A 74 14.08 6.89 19.72
CA ALA A 74 12.78 6.29 19.42
C ALA A 74 12.68 4.87 19.99
N TRP A 75 11.48 4.29 20.02
CA TRP A 75 11.24 2.93 20.52
C TRP A 75 10.72 2.00 19.42
N GLY A 76 11.48 1.87 18.34
CA GLY A 76 11.12 1.07 17.15
C GLY A 76 11.98 -0.17 16.90
N ALA A 77 13.17 -0.29 17.49
CA ALA A 77 14.17 -1.30 17.07
C ALA A 77 14.89 -2.04 18.22
N GLY A 78 14.33 -2.00 19.44
CA GLY A 78 14.95 -2.59 20.63
C GLY A 78 16.05 -1.72 21.26
N GLY A 79 16.28 -1.89 22.57
CA GLY A 79 17.01 -0.92 23.40
C GLY A 79 18.39 -0.50 22.89
N TYR A 80 19.20 -1.44 22.40
CA TYR A 80 20.52 -1.10 21.87
C TYR A 80 20.42 -0.30 20.55
N ALA A 81 19.60 -0.73 19.60
CA ALA A 81 19.44 0.02 18.35
C ALA A 81 18.84 1.40 18.62
N ASN A 82 17.83 1.49 19.49
CA ASN A 82 17.22 2.75 19.93
C ASN A 82 18.25 3.75 20.48
N ALA A 83 19.14 3.30 21.37
CA ALA A 83 20.21 4.13 21.94
C ALA A 83 21.27 4.57 20.92
N ASN A 84 21.34 3.93 19.76
CA ASN A 84 22.37 4.17 18.75
C ASN A 84 21.80 4.73 17.43
N SER A 85 20.51 5.02 17.37
CA SER A 85 19.83 5.46 16.15
C SER A 85 19.21 6.85 16.30
N PRO A 86 19.87 7.93 15.83
CA PRO A 86 19.31 9.28 15.87
C PRO A 86 18.02 9.42 15.07
N VAL A 87 17.82 8.55 14.08
CA VAL A 87 16.64 8.53 13.22
C VAL A 87 16.26 7.09 12.89
N GLN A 88 14.99 6.77 13.12
CA GLN A 88 14.31 5.58 12.61
C GLN A 88 13.19 6.02 11.67
N ILE A 89 12.99 5.31 10.56
CA ILE A 89 12.09 5.72 9.48
C ILE A 89 11.17 4.55 9.11
N GLU A 90 9.88 4.79 9.19
CA GLU A 90 8.83 3.88 8.74
C GLU A 90 8.42 4.21 7.30
N LEU A 91 8.46 3.22 6.40
CA LEU A 91 7.79 3.30 5.10
C LEU A 91 6.36 2.78 5.24
N ALA A 92 5.38 3.66 5.03
CA ALA A 92 3.98 3.25 5.00
C ALA A 92 3.70 2.38 3.78
N ARG A 93 2.85 1.37 3.93
CA ARG A 93 2.44 0.58 2.78
C ARG A 93 1.51 1.40 1.88
N THR A 94 1.55 1.07 0.61
CA THR A 94 0.58 1.46 -0.40
C THR A 94 0.32 0.30 -1.33
N THR A 95 -0.79 0.36 -2.06
CA THR A 95 -1.17 -0.58 -3.12
C THR A 95 -1.21 0.09 -4.49
N ASP A 96 -0.76 1.34 -4.59
CA ASP A 96 -0.75 2.11 -5.83
C ASP A 96 0.69 2.24 -6.32
N LYS A 97 0.98 1.75 -7.53
CA LYS A 97 2.35 1.72 -8.07
C LYS A 97 2.97 3.11 -8.20
N ALA A 98 2.17 4.11 -8.60
CA ALA A 98 2.67 5.48 -8.77
C ALA A 98 3.01 6.13 -7.43
N THR A 99 2.21 5.84 -6.40
CA THR A 99 2.42 6.27 -5.01
C THR A 99 3.67 5.61 -4.45
N PHE A 100 3.80 4.29 -4.60
CA PHE A 100 4.98 3.56 -4.11
C PHE A 100 6.29 4.12 -4.66
N LYS A 101 6.34 4.45 -5.96
CA LYS A 101 7.55 5.04 -6.55
C LYS A 101 7.97 6.31 -5.81
N LYS A 102 7.02 7.22 -5.56
CA LYS A 102 7.30 8.47 -4.85
C LYS A 102 7.71 8.21 -3.40
N ASP A 103 7.01 7.30 -2.73
CA ASP A 103 7.28 6.92 -1.35
C ASP A 103 8.68 6.32 -1.21
N TYR A 104 9.03 5.36 -2.07
CA TYR A 104 10.32 4.67 -2.08
C TYR A 104 11.50 5.60 -2.39
N ALA A 105 11.35 6.48 -3.40
CA ALA A 105 12.36 7.49 -3.70
C ALA A 105 12.62 8.41 -2.50
N THR A 106 11.54 8.85 -1.86
CA THR A 106 11.60 9.74 -0.69
C THR A 106 12.25 9.02 0.48
N PHE A 107 11.84 7.78 0.75
CA PHE A 107 12.38 6.93 1.81
C PHE A 107 13.89 6.75 1.71
N VAL A 108 14.39 6.35 0.54
CA VAL A 108 15.83 6.16 0.30
C VAL A 108 16.61 7.46 0.42
N ASN A 109 16.16 8.52 -0.26
CA ASN A 109 16.89 9.77 -0.30
C ASN A 109 16.87 10.49 1.05
N PHE A 110 15.77 10.39 1.80
CA PHE A 110 15.65 10.96 3.13
C PHE A 110 16.54 10.21 4.14
N ALA A 111 16.54 8.87 4.11
CA ALA A 111 17.44 8.07 4.94
C ALA A 111 18.91 8.43 4.68
N ARG A 112 19.30 8.59 3.41
CA ARG A 112 20.64 9.05 3.03
C ARG A 112 20.97 10.43 3.56
N ALA A 113 20.05 11.38 3.43
CA ALA A 113 20.24 12.74 3.93
C ALA A 113 20.42 12.77 5.45
N LYS A 114 19.61 12.00 6.20
CA LYS A 114 19.75 11.86 7.65
C LYS A 114 21.03 11.16 8.06
N ALA A 115 21.45 10.12 7.33
CA ALA A 115 22.75 9.51 7.58
C ALA A 115 23.90 10.53 7.43
N GLN A 116 23.89 11.31 6.35
CA GLN A 116 24.88 12.36 6.10
C GLN A 116 24.86 13.46 7.17
N GLU A 117 23.67 13.91 7.59
CA GLU A 117 23.47 14.90 8.64
C GLU A 117 24.14 14.48 9.98
N PHE A 118 24.03 13.20 10.31
CA PHE A 118 24.57 12.63 11.55
C PHE A 118 25.97 12.00 11.41
N GLY A 119 26.64 12.16 10.25
CA GLY A 119 27.96 11.58 10.00
C GLY A 119 28.00 10.04 9.94
N ILE A 120 26.86 9.41 9.63
CA ILE A 120 26.69 7.97 9.48
C ILE A 120 26.94 7.57 8.01
N PRO A 121 27.69 6.47 7.74
CA PRO A 121 27.90 6.00 6.37
C PRO A 121 26.59 5.67 5.63
N THR A 122 26.49 6.07 4.36
CA THR A 122 25.35 5.70 3.50
C THR A 122 25.53 4.32 2.87
N THR A 123 25.72 3.32 3.71
CA THR A 123 25.81 1.90 3.32
C THR A 123 24.70 1.13 4.02
N LEU A 124 23.97 0.30 3.27
CA LEU A 124 22.92 -0.55 3.84
C LEU A 124 23.52 -1.82 4.41
N ASP A 125 23.21 -2.16 5.66
CA ASP A 125 23.47 -3.46 6.30
C ASP A 125 24.94 -3.94 6.27
N ALA A 126 25.87 -3.06 5.92
CA ALA A 126 27.31 -3.33 5.97
C ALA A 126 27.78 -3.52 7.42
N TYR A 127 28.99 -4.05 7.60
CA TYR A 127 29.60 -4.14 8.93
C TYR A 127 29.77 -2.75 9.58
N GLY A 128 29.50 -2.65 10.88
CA GLY A 128 29.66 -1.41 11.65
C GLY A 128 28.55 -0.38 11.43
N ASN A 129 28.88 0.90 11.57
CA ASN A 129 27.91 2.01 11.44
C ASN A 129 27.35 2.10 10.01
N GLY A 130 26.11 2.57 9.89
CA GLY A 130 25.47 2.76 8.60
C GLY A 130 23.95 2.74 8.68
N ILE A 131 23.30 2.70 7.53
CA ILE A 131 21.85 2.55 7.44
C ILE A 131 21.52 1.06 7.60
N LYS A 132 20.59 0.70 8.48
CA LYS A 132 20.24 -0.69 8.83
C LYS A 132 18.78 -0.99 8.56
N THR A 133 18.48 -2.15 7.99
CA THR A 133 17.12 -2.71 8.02
C THR A 133 16.81 -3.23 9.42
N HIS A 134 15.52 -3.28 9.80
CA HIS A 134 15.13 -3.93 11.04
C HIS A 134 15.43 -5.44 11.03
N LYS A 135 15.44 -6.08 9.85
CA LYS A 135 15.94 -7.45 9.70
C LYS A 135 17.40 -7.58 10.14
N TRP A 136 18.28 -6.67 9.72
CA TRP A 136 19.67 -6.69 10.15
C TRP A 136 19.80 -6.49 11.66
N ILE A 137 19.00 -5.60 12.24
CA ILE A 137 18.95 -5.42 13.71
C ILE A 137 18.51 -6.72 14.40
N SER A 138 17.50 -7.41 13.87
CA SER A 138 17.02 -8.68 14.42
C SER A 138 18.11 -9.77 14.37
N ASP A 139 18.84 -9.85 13.26
CA ASP A 139 19.87 -10.87 13.07
C ASP A 139 21.16 -10.63 13.88
N ASN A 140 21.49 -9.37 14.16
CA ASN A 140 22.79 -8.98 14.71
C ASN A 140 22.73 -8.40 16.13
N ILE A 141 21.55 -7.95 16.57
CA ILE A 141 21.39 -7.26 17.85
C ILE A 141 20.31 -7.94 18.68
N TRP A 142 19.04 -7.79 18.28
CA TRP A 142 17.88 -8.39 18.95
C TRP A 142 16.62 -8.07 18.13
N GLY A 143 15.73 -9.04 17.98
CA GLY A 143 14.39 -8.91 17.45
C GLY A 143 13.98 -10.16 16.69
N SER A 144 12.80 -10.12 16.09
CA SER A 144 12.34 -11.12 15.10
C SER A 144 11.68 -10.45 13.89
N HIS A 145 11.91 -9.15 13.74
CA HIS A 145 11.34 -8.32 12.68
C HIS A 145 12.08 -8.53 11.36
N THR A 146 11.35 -8.42 10.25
CA THR A 146 11.86 -8.72 8.90
C THR A 146 11.70 -7.57 7.91
N ASP A 147 11.32 -6.41 8.41
CA ASP A 147 11.13 -5.19 7.63
C ASP A 147 12.43 -4.47 7.23
N PRO A 148 12.41 -3.68 6.14
CA PRO A 148 11.30 -3.52 5.18
C PRO A 148 11.42 -4.44 3.97
N VAL A 149 12.57 -5.10 3.75
CA VAL A 149 12.85 -5.82 2.50
C VAL A 149 12.02 -7.09 2.38
N GLN A 150 12.16 -8.00 3.34
CA GLN A 150 11.55 -9.33 3.27
C GLN A 150 10.04 -9.29 3.54
N SER A 151 9.55 -8.27 4.24
CA SER A 151 8.12 -8.12 4.56
C SER A 151 7.32 -7.32 3.52
N TYR A 152 7.96 -6.39 2.80
CA TYR A 152 7.25 -5.45 1.92
C TYR A 152 7.94 -5.18 0.58
N LEU A 153 9.18 -4.70 0.57
CA LEU A 153 9.80 -4.21 -0.66
C LEU A 153 9.99 -5.31 -1.71
N GLU A 154 10.48 -6.47 -1.33
CA GLU A 154 10.71 -7.58 -2.26
C GLU A 154 9.41 -8.29 -2.67
N PRO A 155 8.56 -8.80 -1.75
CA PRO A 155 7.37 -9.56 -2.15
C PRO A 155 6.32 -8.73 -2.90
N PHE A 156 6.23 -7.42 -2.62
CA PHE A 156 5.21 -6.55 -3.22
C PHE A 156 5.78 -5.79 -4.41
N TRP A 157 7.01 -5.30 -4.32
CA TRP A 157 7.58 -4.40 -5.33
C TRP A 157 8.82 -4.96 -6.02
N GLY A 158 9.25 -6.19 -5.73
CA GLY A 158 10.44 -6.77 -6.36
C GLY A 158 11.72 -5.95 -6.12
N ILE A 159 11.75 -5.13 -5.07
CA ILE A 159 12.94 -4.40 -4.64
C ILE A 159 13.71 -5.32 -3.71
N THR A 160 14.77 -5.93 -4.23
CA THR A 160 15.62 -6.87 -3.49
C THR A 160 16.51 -6.13 -2.49
N GLN A 161 17.11 -6.88 -1.57
CA GLN A 161 18.13 -6.37 -0.65
C GLN A 161 19.29 -5.68 -1.41
N GLU A 162 19.74 -6.27 -2.52
CA GLU A 162 20.80 -5.71 -3.36
C GLU A 162 20.38 -4.39 -4.01
N GLN A 163 19.15 -4.32 -4.52
CA GLN A 163 18.61 -3.10 -5.11
C GLN A 163 18.49 -1.99 -4.06
N LEU A 164 17.95 -2.27 -2.87
CA LEU A 164 17.90 -1.30 -1.78
C LEU A 164 19.31 -0.85 -1.36
N ALA A 165 20.28 -1.76 -1.28
CA ALA A 165 21.66 -1.40 -0.92
C ALA A 165 22.29 -0.46 -1.96
N LYS A 166 22.08 -0.74 -3.25
CA LYS A 166 22.52 0.11 -4.36
C LYS A 166 21.85 1.49 -4.31
N ASP A 167 20.56 1.54 -4.06
CA ASP A 167 19.80 2.79 -3.98
C ASP A 167 20.19 3.60 -2.74
N ILE A 168 20.44 2.94 -1.61
CA ILE A 168 20.97 3.59 -0.40
C ILE A 168 22.40 4.09 -0.59
N ALA A 169 23.23 3.45 -1.42
CA ALA A 169 24.59 3.91 -1.70
C ALA A 169 24.62 5.12 -2.67
N ASN A 170 23.70 5.17 -3.64
CA ASN A 170 23.76 6.13 -4.74
C ASN A 170 22.69 7.23 -4.68
N GLY A 171 21.56 6.97 -4.00
CA GLY A 171 20.35 7.77 -4.06
C GLY A 171 19.54 7.47 -5.32
N ILE A 172 18.28 7.89 -5.31
CA ILE A 172 17.34 7.69 -6.42
C ILE A 172 17.05 9.05 -7.06
N ARG A 173 17.35 9.18 -8.35
CA ARG A 173 16.91 10.33 -9.16
C ARG A 173 15.63 10.00 -9.92
N ASP A 174 15.64 8.83 -10.56
CA ASP A 174 14.48 8.21 -11.20
C ASP A 174 14.30 6.83 -10.58
N VAL A 175 13.09 6.53 -10.12
CA VAL A 175 12.79 5.23 -9.52
C VAL A 175 12.85 4.18 -10.61
N VAL A 176 13.76 3.21 -10.47
CA VAL A 176 13.75 2.00 -11.32
C VAL A 176 12.41 1.32 -11.11
N GLU A 177 11.72 1.01 -12.22
CA GLU A 177 10.46 0.29 -12.13
C GLU A 177 10.67 -0.98 -11.30
N PRO A 178 9.76 -1.27 -10.35
CA PRO A 178 9.83 -2.52 -9.62
C PRO A 178 9.96 -3.69 -10.61
N ASN A 179 10.95 -4.57 -10.42
CA ASN A 179 11.28 -5.68 -11.33
C ASN A 179 10.20 -6.80 -11.34
N LYS A 180 9.06 -6.55 -10.70
CA LYS A 180 7.90 -7.43 -10.73
C LYS A 180 7.10 -7.17 -11.99
N THR A 181 7.03 -8.15 -12.88
CA THR A 181 6.08 -8.15 -14.00
C THR A 181 4.68 -8.32 -13.44
N PHE A 182 3.80 -7.38 -13.75
CA PHE A 182 2.40 -7.39 -13.33
C PHE A 182 1.61 -8.32 -14.27
N THR A 183 1.34 -9.57 -13.85
CA THR A 183 0.72 -10.63 -14.67
C THR A 183 -0.78 -10.83 -14.44
N ASN A 184 -1.31 -10.34 -13.32
CA ASN A 184 -2.70 -10.51 -12.88
C ASN A 184 -3.56 -9.28 -13.21
N ILE A 185 -2.99 -8.21 -13.77
CA ILE A 185 -3.78 -7.09 -14.27
C ILE A 185 -4.50 -7.48 -15.57
N ASN A 186 -5.81 -7.67 -15.49
CA ASN A 186 -6.68 -7.94 -16.61
C ASN A 186 -8.04 -7.26 -16.41
N ASN A 187 -8.52 -6.54 -17.43
CA ASN A 187 -9.84 -5.90 -17.41
C ASN A 187 -10.83 -6.52 -18.40
N VAL A 188 -10.50 -7.67 -18.98
CA VAL A 188 -11.40 -8.43 -19.84
C VAL A 188 -12.49 -9.07 -18.98
N VAL A 189 -13.74 -8.82 -19.33
CA VAL A 189 -14.93 -9.47 -18.77
C VAL A 189 -15.63 -10.24 -19.88
N THR A 190 -15.98 -11.50 -19.61
CA THR A 190 -16.58 -12.38 -20.62
C THR A 190 -18.03 -12.64 -20.29
N VAL A 191 -18.92 -12.42 -21.25
CA VAL A 191 -20.36 -12.69 -21.12
C VAL A 191 -20.61 -14.21 -21.06
N LEU A 192 -21.48 -14.66 -20.16
CA LEU A 192 -21.83 -16.07 -19.98
C LEU A 192 -22.43 -16.68 -21.25
N ASN A 193 -22.22 -17.99 -21.43
CA ASN A 193 -22.68 -18.74 -22.59
C ASN A 193 -24.12 -19.29 -22.42
N ASP A 194 -24.81 -18.93 -21.35
CA ASP A 194 -26.02 -19.63 -20.90
C ASP A 194 -27.32 -19.15 -21.60
N ASN A 195 -27.22 -18.22 -22.55
CA ASN A 195 -28.37 -17.65 -23.24
C ASN A 195 -28.11 -17.61 -24.75
N ILE A 196 -29.08 -18.04 -25.57
CA ILE A 196 -28.97 -17.98 -27.04
C ILE A 196 -29.28 -16.56 -27.55
N LYS A 197 -30.04 -15.77 -26.78
CA LYS A 197 -30.34 -14.36 -27.09
C LYS A 197 -29.26 -13.48 -26.47
N GLY A 198 -28.84 -12.45 -27.20
CA GLY A 198 -27.91 -11.44 -26.69
C GLY A 198 -28.46 -10.77 -25.43
N TYR A 199 -27.55 -10.33 -24.56
CA TYR A 199 -27.89 -9.71 -23.29
C TYR A 199 -28.09 -8.20 -23.45
N THR A 200 -29.11 -7.66 -22.77
CA THR A 200 -29.39 -6.22 -22.71
C THR A 200 -28.23 -5.45 -22.11
N THR A 201 -27.85 -4.34 -22.72
CA THR A 201 -26.95 -3.36 -22.12
C THR A 201 -27.74 -2.18 -21.54
N TYR A 202 -27.10 -1.44 -20.64
CA TYR A 202 -27.70 -0.32 -19.92
C TYR A 202 -26.89 0.96 -20.16
N LYS A 203 -27.55 2.09 -19.94
CA LYS A 203 -26.91 3.40 -19.79
C LYS A 203 -26.65 3.69 -18.32
N LEU A 204 -25.86 4.72 -18.03
CA LEU A 204 -25.56 5.11 -16.66
C LEU A 204 -26.81 5.48 -15.84
N ASP A 205 -27.85 6.01 -16.49
CA ASP A 205 -29.13 6.35 -15.86
C ASP A 205 -30.01 5.14 -15.50
N GLY A 206 -29.57 3.92 -15.85
CA GLY A 206 -30.29 2.68 -15.60
C GLY A 206 -31.30 2.28 -16.67
N SER A 207 -31.50 3.09 -17.71
CA SER A 207 -32.32 2.73 -18.86
C SER A 207 -31.61 1.69 -19.74
N ALA A 208 -32.39 0.79 -20.34
CA ALA A 208 -31.86 -0.18 -21.29
C ALA A 208 -31.51 0.48 -22.63
N ASN A 209 -30.41 0.03 -23.25
CA ASN A 209 -30.13 0.36 -24.65
C ASN A 209 -30.98 -0.51 -25.56
N SER A 210 -31.93 0.10 -26.27
CA SER A 210 -32.90 -0.60 -27.12
C SER A 210 -32.30 -1.27 -28.36
N THR A 211 -31.07 -0.91 -28.76
CA THR A 211 -30.43 -1.38 -30.01
C THR A 211 -29.13 -2.13 -29.79
N THR A 212 -28.65 -2.25 -28.55
CA THR A 212 -27.29 -2.71 -28.26
C THR A 212 -27.36 -3.91 -27.33
N ASN A 213 -27.53 -5.10 -27.93
CA ASN A 213 -27.39 -6.36 -27.21
C ASN A 213 -25.99 -6.94 -27.42
N ILE A 214 -25.47 -7.62 -26.40
CA ILE A 214 -24.14 -8.24 -26.44
C ILE A 214 -24.28 -9.74 -26.62
N ALA A 215 -23.53 -10.28 -27.58
CA ALA A 215 -23.53 -11.71 -27.85
C ALA A 215 -22.94 -12.51 -26.67
N PRO A 216 -23.48 -13.71 -26.38
CA PRO A 216 -22.90 -14.65 -25.43
C PRO A 216 -21.45 -14.99 -25.78
N ASN A 217 -20.66 -15.36 -24.77
CA ASN A 217 -19.26 -15.80 -24.95
C ASN A 217 -18.35 -14.76 -25.64
N THR A 218 -18.68 -13.47 -25.55
CA THR A 218 -17.82 -12.38 -26.03
C THR A 218 -17.06 -11.73 -24.87
N GLY A 219 -15.78 -11.46 -25.10
CA GLY A 219 -14.90 -10.76 -24.16
C GLY A 219 -14.84 -9.27 -24.44
N TRP A 220 -14.93 -8.45 -23.40
CA TRP A 220 -14.91 -6.99 -23.49
C TRP A 220 -13.91 -6.42 -22.49
N ILE A 221 -13.10 -5.45 -22.93
CA ILE A 221 -12.23 -4.70 -22.02
C ILE A 221 -13.09 -3.66 -21.30
N SER A 222 -13.28 -3.85 -20.00
CA SER A 222 -14.02 -2.90 -19.17
C SER A 222 -13.11 -1.75 -18.69
N ALA A 223 -13.61 -0.52 -18.77
CA ALA A 223 -12.92 0.67 -18.30
C ALA A 223 -13.31 1.07 -16.86
N GLY A 224 -14.26 0.36 -16.23
CA GLY A 224 -14.75 0.72 -14.92
C GLY A 224 -15.93 -0.13 -14.45
N ILE A 225 -16.19 -0.10 -13.15
CA ILE A 225 -17.42 -0.66 -12.57
C ILE A 225 -18.27 0.48 -12.03
N LYS A 226 -19.57 0.48 -12.35
CA LYS A 226 -20.57 1.42 -11.84
C LYS A 226 -21.72 0.67 -11.20
N MET A 227 -22.29 1.25 -10.15
CA MET A 227 -23.53 0.74 -9.56
C MET A 227 -24.70 1.33 -10.32
N ILE A 228 -25.49 0.47 -10.96
CA ILE A 228 -26.68 0.83 -11.72
C ILE A 228 -27.83 -0.02 -11.19
N ASN A 229 -28.92 0.61 -10.77
CA ASN A 229 -30.07 -0.06 -10.15
C ASN A 229 -29.70 -1.01 -8.99
N GLY A 230 -28.69 -0.64 -8.19
CA GLY A 230 -28.23 -1.42 -7.04
C GLY A 230 -27.24 -2.54 -7.36
N GLU A 231 -26.93 -2.79 -8.63
CA GLU A 231 -26.06 -3.88 -9.07
C GLU A 231 -24.77 -3.38 -9.75
N PRO A 232 -23.64 -4.08 -9.61
CA PRO A 232 -22.40 -3.72 -10.28
C PRO A 232 -22.49 -4.01 -11.79
N HIS A 233 -22.10 -3.03 -12.59
CA HIS A 233 -22.06 -3.10 -14.05
C HIS A 233 -20.69 -2.67 -14.59
N TYR A 234 -20.20 -3.39 -15.61
CA TYR A 234 -18.95 -3.08 -16.30
C TYR A 234 -19.18 -2.08 -17.43
N LEU A 235 -18.32 -1.06 -17.51
CA LEU A 235 -18.30 -0.06 -18.57
C LEU A 235 -17.50 -0.59 -19.76
N ILE A 236 -18.19 -1.02 -20.82
CA ILE A 236 -17.56 -1.67 -22.00
C ILE A 236 -17.51 -0.79 -23.25
N GLY A 237 -18.10 0.40 -23.18
CA GLY A 237 -18.13 1.39 -24.27
C GLY A 237 -18.67 2.72 -23.76
N LYS A 238 -18.78 3.73 -24.65
CA LYS A 238 -19.33 5.04 -24.26
C LYS A 238 -20.79 4.90 -23.85
N ASP A 239 -21.06 5.02 -22.54
CA ASP A 239 -22.40 4.86 -21.94
C ASP A 239 -23.04 3.48 -22.22
N ILE A 240 -22.20 2.44 -22.34
CA ILE A 240 -22.63 1.06 -22.54
C ILE A 240 -22.15 0.22 -21.36
N TYR A 241 -23.11 -0.27 -20.59
CA TYR A 241 -22.88 -1.02 -19.37
C TYR A 241 -23.48 -2.43 -19.46
N ILE A 242 -22.76 -3.43 -18.97
CA ILE A 242 -23.28 -4.80 -18.80
C ILE A 242 -23.31 -5.19 -17.33
N PRO A 243 -24.38 -5.85 -16.84
CA PRO A 243 -24.42 -6.34 -15.47
C PRO A 243 -23.31 -7.35 -15.20
N GLN A 244 -22.65 -7.29 -14.04
CA GLN A 244 -21.70 -8.33 -13.65
C GLN A 244 -22.34 -9.71 -13.59
N ALA A 245 -23.63 -9.77 -13.24
CA ALA A 245 -24.42 -11.00 -13.12
C ALA A 245 -24.54 -11.82 -14.41
N ILE A 246 -24.23 -11.23 -15.57
CA ILE A 246 -24.25 -11.92 -16.88
C ILE A 246 -22.85 -12.29 -17.37
N THR A 247 -21.83 -12.16 -16.54
CA THR A 247 -20.43 -12.42 -16.91
C THR A 247 -19.86 -13.63 -16.17
N THR A 248 -18.66 -14.06 -16.55
CA THR A 248 -17.86 -15.06 -15.83
C THR A 248 -17.58 -14.68 -14.36
N PHE A 249 -17.85 -13.43 -13.96
CA PHE A 249 -17.76 -12.93 -12.58
C PHE A 249 -19.12 -12.86 -11.86
N LYS A 250 -20.15 -13.55 -12.35
CA LYS A 250 -21.43 -13.69 -11.65
C LYS A 250 -21.23 -14.23 -10.22
N GLY A 251 -21.62 -13.44 -9.22
CA GLY A 251 -21.57 -13.82 -7.79
C GLY A 251 -20.18 -13.95 -7.18
N LYS A 252 -19.14 -13.52 -7.91
CA LYS A 252 -17.75 -13.54 -7.42
C LYS A 252 -16.97 -12.33 -7.91
N VAL A 253 -15.91 -11.98 -7.19
CA VAL A 253 -14.94 -10.96 -7.57
C VAL A 253 -13.57 -11.61 -7.72
N LEU A 254 -12.90 -11.34 -8.82
CA LEU A 254 -11.49 -11.72 -9.04
C LEU A 254 -10.64 -10.49 -8.74
N ILE A 255 -9.59 -10.66 -7.92
CA ILE A 255 -8.71 -9.56 -7.55
C ILE A 255 -7.77 -9.25 -8.72
N ASN A 256 -7.96 -8.08 -9.30
CA ASN A 256 -7.19 -7.51 -10.40
C ASN A 256 -6.05 -6.67 -9.84
N SER A 257 -5.04 -7.36 -9.30
CA SER A 257 -3.84 -6.77 -8.72
C SER A 257 -2.72 -7.80 -8.78
N ASP A 258 -1.47 -7.36 -8.87
CA ASP A 258 -0.28 -8.25 -8.74
C ASP A 258 0.40 -8.16 -7.39
N ILE A 259 -0.02 -7.18 -6.60
CA ILE A 259 0.35 -7.06 -5.21
C ILE A 259 -0.86 -7.42 -4.36
N PRO A 260 -0.66 -8.07 -3.21
CA PRO A 260 -1.76 -8.31 -2.31
C PRO A 260 -2.48 -7.01 -1.96
N VAL A 261 -3.80 -7.08 -1.91
CA VAL A 261 -4.67 -5.97 -1.56
C VAL A 261 -5.31 -6.25 -0.20
N HIS A 262 -5.84 -5.21 0.42
CA HIS A 262 -6.48 -5.33 1.72
C HIS A 262 -8.00 -5.19 1.60
N ALA A 263 -8.72 -6.00 2.38
CA ALA A 263 -10.08 -5.68 2.73
C ALA A 263 -10.10 -4.52 3.74
N VAL A 264 -11.19 -3.79 3.75
CA VAL A 264 -11.51 -2.81 4.80
C VAL A 264 -12.73 -3.25 5.58
N ASN A 265 -12.92 -2.74 6.79
CA ASN A 265 -14.19 -2.84 7.53
C ASN A 265 -15.15 -1.71 7.13
N LEU A 266 -16.32 -1.61 7.78
CA LEU A 266 -17.31 -0.55 7.52
C LEU A 266 -16.84 0.86 7.91
N LYS A 267 -15.76 1.00 8.68
CA LYS A 267 -15.13 2.29 8.99
C LYS A 267 -14.08 2.69 7.96
N GLY A 268 -13.74 1.80 7.03
CA GLY A 268 -12.68 2.00 6.05
C GLY A 268 -11.29 1.61 6.56
N GLU A 269 -11.20 0.98 7.74
CA GLU A 269 -9.94 0.52 8.32
C GLU A 269 -9.53 -0.81 7.68
N VAL A 270 -8.24 -0.99 7.40
CA VAL A 270 -7.70 -2.25 6.85
C VAL A 270 -7.91 -3.39 7.84
N VAL A 271 -8.43 -4.53 7.36
CA VAL A 271 -8.70 -5.71 8.17
C VAL A 271 -8.36 -7.01 7.44
N GLY A 272 -8.11 -8.06 8.24
CA GLY A 272 -7.83 -9.39 7.74
C GLY A 272 -6.43 -9.55 7.16
N ALA A 273 -6.16 -10.75 6.64
CA ALA A 273 -4.91 -11.04 5.95
C ALA A 273 -4.88 -10.38 4.56
N ASN A 274 -3.68 -10.28 4.01
CA ASN A 274 -3.43 -9.90 2.63
C ASN A 274 -4.25 -10.79 1.68
N LEU A 275 -4.94 -10.15 0.74
CA LEU A 275 -5.70 -10.86 -0.30
C LEU A 275 -4.87 -10.90 -1.57
N ASP A 276 -4.53 -12.12 -2.00
CA ASP A 276 -3.64 -12.31 -3.13
C ASP A 276 -4.25 -11.83 -4.44
N GLY A 277 -3.41 -11.19 -5.24
CA GLY A 277 -3.67 -10.90 -6.64
C GLY A 277 -4.08 -12.16 -7.42
N GLY A 278 -5.11 -12.05 -8.27
CA GLY A 278 -5.64 -13.18 -9.03
C GLY A 278 -6.50 -14.17 -8.23
N SER A 279 -6.67 -13.98 -6.92
CA SER A 279 -7.59 -14.81 -6.14
C SER A 279 -9.05 -14.42 -6.39
N ALA A 280 -9.94 -15.42 -6.38
CA ALA A 280 -11.38 -15.25 -6.61
C ALA A 280 -12.17 -15.46 -5.32
N TRP A 281 -13.06 -14.52 -5.01
CA TRP A 281 -13.87 -14.52 -3.79
C TRP A 281 -15.35 -14.45 -4.12
N LYS A 282 -16.17 -15.25 -3.43
CA LYS A 282 -17.63 -15.00 -3.43
C LYS A 282 -17.90 -13.70 -2.69
N TYR A 283 -18.92 -12.98 -3.11
CA TYR A 283 -19.40 -11.80 -2.38
C TYR A 283 -20.88 -11.95 -2.05
N ALA A 284 -21.28 -11.41 -0.90
CA ALA A 284 -22.67 -11.43 -0.45
C ALA A 284 -23.47 -10.22 -0.95
N ALA A 285 -22.82 -9.07 -1.05
CA ALA A 285 -23.41 -7.81 -1.53
C ALA A 285 -22.30 -6.84 -1.96
N VAL A 286 -22.69 -5.80 -2.70
CA VAL A 286 -21.85 -4.60 -2.89
C VAL A 286 -22.41 -3.49 -2.03
N VAL A 287 -21.57 -2.90 -1.17
CA VAL A 287 -21.98 -1.86 -0.21
C VAL A 287 -21.11 -0.63 -0.37
N LYS A 288 -21.64 0.55 -0.03
CA LYS A 288 -20.86 1.78 0.02
C LYS A 288 -20.23 1.92 1.39
N VAL A 289 -18.90 1.84 1.46
CA VAL A 289 -18.09 2.10 2.66
C VAL A 289 -17.74 3.60 2.68
N PRO A 290 -18.00 4.31 3.79
CA PRO A 290 -17.60 5.72 3.93
C PRO A 290 -16.12 5.93 3.61
N ASN A 291 -15.80 7.01 2.90
CA ASN A 291 -14.43 7.41 2.51
C ASN A 291 -13.63 6.42 1.64
N VAL A 292 -14.15 5.23 1.37
CA VAL A 292 -13.53 4.22 0.47
C VAL A 292 -14.28 4.10 -0.86
N GLY A 293 -15.61 4.20 -0.83
CA GLY A 293 -16.47 4.01 -1.99
C GLY A 293 -17.19 2.66 -1.98
N TYR A 294 -17.56 2.14 -3.15
CA TYR A 294 -18.24 0.84 -3.23
C TYR A 294 -17.24 -0.31 -3.04
N CYS A 295 -17.64 -1.31 -2.27
CA CYS A 295 -16.85 -2.49 -1.93
C CYS A 295 -17.69 -3.77 -2.00
N TYR A 296 -17.08 -4.88 -2.42
CA TYR A 296 -17.65 -6.23 -2.34
C TYR A 296 -17.51 -6.78 -0.92
N LYS A 297 -18.61 -7.16 -0.27
CA LYS A 297 -18.57 -7.87 1.02
C LYS A 297 -18.18 -9.33 0.80
N ILE A 298 -16.93 -9.66 1.07
CA ILE A 298 -16.34 -10.98 0.79
C ILE A 298 -16.32 -11.91 2.02
N ALA A 299 -16.39 -11.36 3.23
CA ALA A 299 -16.56 -12.12 4.47
C ALA A 299 -17.21 -11.26 5.56
N THR A 300 -17.33 -11.80 6.78
CA THR A 300 -17.76 -11.02 7.95
C THR A 300 -16.77 -9.88 8.20
N ASP A 301 -17.28 -8.66 8.17
CA ASP A 301 -16.53 -7.40 8.32
C ASP A 301 -15.36 -7.18 7.33
N MET A 302 -15.32 -7.91 6.21
CA MET A 302 -14.30 -7.75 5.17
C MET A 302 -14.94 -7.28 3.86
N TYR A 303 -14.56 -6.09 3.43
CA TYR A 303 -15.07 -5.42 2.24
C TYR A 303 -13.92 -5.09 1.28
N LEU A 304 -13.92 -5.70 0.09
CA LEU A 304 -12.92 -5.47 -0.95
C LEU A 304 -13.31 -4.27 -1.82
N PRO A 305 -12.52 -3.19 -1.88
CA PRO A 305 -12.82 -2.04 -2.74
C PRO A 305 -12.99 -2.40 -4.23
N LEU A 306 -14.02 -1.85 -4.89
CA LEU A 306 -14.33 -2.12 -6.30
C LEU A 306 -13.15 -1.89 -7.25
N LYS A 307 -12.27 -0.93 -6.90
CA LYS A 307 -11.09 -0.61 -7.72
C LYS A 307 -10.16 -1.81 -7.92
N TYR A 308 -10.15 -2.79 -7.01
CA TYR A 308 -9.31 -3.99 -7.13
C TYR A 308 -10.01 -5.16 -7.83
N ALA A 309 -11.24 -5.00 -8.34
CA ALA A 309 -11.93 -6.06 -9.06
C ALA A 309 -11.51 -6.13 -10.53
N GLN A 310 -11.47 -7.32 -11.12
CA GLN A 310 -11.28 -7.47 -12.57
C GLN A 310 -12.42 -6.78 -13.32
N GLY A 311 -12.04 -5.93 -14.29
CA GLY A 311 -12.97 -5.07 -15.03
C GLY A 311 -13.21 -3.71 -14.37
N SER A 312 -12.54 -3.39 -13.26
CA SER A 312 -12.58 -2.06 -12.62
C SER A 312 -11.89 -0.96 -13.42
N GLY A 313 -11.13 -1.31 -14.47
CA GLY A 313 -10.26 -0.38 -15.19
C GLY A 313 -8.92 -0.13 -14.49
N PHE A 314 -8.64 -0.82 -13.38
CA PHE A 314 -7.36 -0.72 -12.67
C PHE A 314 -6.19 -1.20 -13.51
N LYS A 315 -5.05 -0.53 -13.40
CA LYS A 315 -3.87 -0.70 -14.27
C LYS A 315 -2.58 -1.07 -13.50
N GLY A 316 -2.69 -1.36 -12.21
CA GLY A 316 -1.54 -1.54 -11.31
C GLY A 316 -1.12 -0.26 -10.62
#